data_AF-A0A261QZ43-F1
#
_entry.id   AF-A0A261QZ43-F1
#
_cell.length_a   1.000
_cell.length_b   1.000
_cell.length_c   1.000
_cell.angle_alpha   90.00
_cell.angle_beta   90.00
_cell.angle_gamma   90.00
#
_symmetry.space_group_name_H-M   'P 1'
#
loop_
_entity.id
_entity.type
_entity.pdbx_description
1 polymer ?
#
loop_
_entity_poly.entity_id
_entity_poly.type
_entity_poly.pdbx_seq_one_letter_code
_entity_poly.pdbx_strand_id
1 'polypeptide(L)'
;MCEIFVRAHPDSYAPETRSLRLHGVATSVRLERLFWAVLEEIATRDGMRVNQLIERLYDELIQYRGEAANFTSFLRVCCLRYEILQADGRIPVDVAVPIRTLDARAVLAGLPDALPETPPPRRVAA
;
A
#
# COMPACT_ATOMS: atom_id res chain seq x y z
N MET A 1 14.82 -5.92 23.58
CA MET A 1 14.07 -4.94 22.75
C MET A 1 14.98 -4.30 21.70
N CYS A 2 16.06 -3.60 22.08
CA CYS A 2 16.95 -2.92 21.12
C CYS A 2 17.53 -3.86 20.07
N GLU A 3 17.97 -5.06 20.49
CA GLU A 3 18.56 -6.06 19.58
C GLU A 3 17.66 -6.42 18.39
N ILE A 4 16.34 -6.49 18.60
CA ILE A 4 15.35 -6.81 17.54
C ILE A 4 15.39 -5.75 16.43
N PHE A 5 15.52 -4.48 16.79
CA PHE A 5 15.45 -3.37 15.83
C PHE A 5 16.82 -3.00 15.24
N VAL A 6 17.88 -3.02 16.05
CA VAL A 6 19.24 -2.64 15.58
C VAL A 6 19.87 -3.68 14.65
N ARG A 7 19.38 -4.93 14.67
CA ARG A 7 19.85 -6.00 13.78
C ARG A 7 19.12 -6.05 12.44
N ALA A 8 18.39 -4.99 12.07
CA ALA A 8 17.83 -4.85 10.73
C ALA A 8 18.96 -4.93 9.68
N HIS A 9 18.75 -5.72 8.63
CA HIS A 9 19.73 -5.84 7.54
C HIS A 9 19.94 -4.47 6.88
N PRO A 10 21.19 -3.98 6.69
CA PRO A 10 21.43 -2.64 6.13
C PRO A 10 20.74 -2.35 4.80
N ASP A 11 20.64 -3.37 3.94
CA ASP A 11 19.93 -3.21 2.67
C ASP A 11 18.42 -3.00 2.80
N SER A 12 17.77 -3.42 3.89
CA SER A 12 16.32 -3.32 4.01
C SER A 12 15.86 -1.86 4.12
N TYR A 13 16.65 -1.00 4.76
CA TYR A 13 16.39 0.44 4.88
C TYR A 13 17.22 1.28 3.90
N ALA A 14 17.99 0.65 3.00
CA ALA A 14 18.69 1.36 1.95
C ALA A 14 17.67 1.97 0.96
N PRO A 15 17.78 3.26 0.60
CA PRO A 15 16.84 3.90 -0.29
C PRO A 15 17.13 3.55 -1.76
N GLU A 16 16.09 3.18 -2.49
CA GLU A 16 16.11 2.85 -3.91
C GLU A 16 15.12 3.75 -4.67
N THR A 17 15.57 4.29 -5.78
CA THR A 17 14.78 5.17 -6.64
C THR A 17 14.39 4.44 -7.91
N ARG A 18 13.08 4.37 -8.20
CA ARG A 18 12.53 3.78 -9.42
C ARG A 18 11.73 4.82 -10.19
N SER A 19 11.81 4.75 -11.52
CA SER A 19 10.99 5.60 -12.40
C SER A 19 9.69 4.88 -12.75
N LEU A 20 8.56 5.51 -12.47
CA LEU A 20 7.20 5.02 -12.73
C LEU A 20 6.49 5.94 -13.72
N ARG A 21 5.50 5.44 -14.45
CA ARG A 21 4.69 6.25 -15.38
C ARG A 21 3.31 6.51 -14.78
N LEU A 22 3.16 7.62 -14.07
CA LEU A 22 1.88 8.02 -13.46
C LEU A 22 1.17 8.97 -14.41
N HIS A 23 -0.02 8.59 -14.91
CA HIS A 23 -0.74 9.33 -15.97
C HIS A 23 0.14 9.70 -17.18
N GLY A 24 1.04 8.79 -17.58
CA GLY A 24 1.97 9.02 -18.69
C GLY A 24 3.18 9.90 -18.37
N VAL A 25 3.26 10.49 -17.19
CA VAL A 25 4.40 11.30 -16.74
C VAL A 25 5.42 10.42 -16.00
N ALA A 26 6.68 10.49 -16.42
CA ALA A 26 7.78 9.82 -15.72
C ALA A 26 8.00 10.46 -14.35
N THR A 27 7.65 9.73 -13.28
CA THR A 27 7.76 10.17 -11.89
C THR A 27 8.81 9.33 -11.18
N SER A 28 9.74 9.99 -10.49
CA SER A 28 10.78 9.34 -9.69
C SER A 28 10.25 9.08 -8.28
N VAL A 29 10.14 7.81 -7.89
CA VAL A 29 9.70 7.40 -6.55
C VAL A 29 10.88 6.81 -5.80
N ARG A 30 11.13 7.31 -4.58
CA ARG A 30 12.23 6.87 -3.70
C ARG A 30 11.68 6.23 -2.44
N LEU A 31 11.89 4.92 -2.29
CA LEU A 31 11.48 4.11 -1.15
C LEU A 31 12.63 3.22 -0.69
N GLU A 32 12.61 2.84 0.57
CA GLU A 32 13.51 1.84 1.14
C GLU A 32 13.24 0.46 0.51
N ARG A 33 14.27 -0.39 0.36
CA ARG A 33 14.11 -1.70 -0.31
C ARG A 33 13.03 -2.57 0.32
N LEU A 34 12.87 -2.51 1.64
CA LEU A 34 11.82 -3.27 2.33
C LEU A 34 10.42 -2.87 1.85
N PHE A 35 10.17 -1.58 1.62
CA PHE A 35 8.88 -1.15 1.07
C PHE A 35 8.70 -1.61 -0.37
N TRP A 36 9.76 -1.61 -1.18
CA TRP A 36 9.68 -2.18 -2.53
C TRP A 36 9.33 -3.67 -2.51
N ALA A 37 9.95 -4.45 -1.62
CA ALA A 37 9.66 -5.88 -1.46
C ALA A 37 8.20 -6.13 -1.05
N VAL A 38 7.68 -5.37 -0.08
CA VAL A 38 6.27 -5.47 0.34
C VAL A 38 5.32 -5.09 -0.80
N LEU A 39 5.60 -4.02 -1.57
CA LEU A 39 4.79 -3.65 -2.73
C LEU A 39 4.82 -4.72 -3.83
N GLU A 40 5.98 -5.36 -4.05
CA GLU A 40 6.13 -6.47 -5.00
C GLU A 40 5.32 -7.70 -4.57
N GLU A 41 5.31 -8.02 -3.28
CA GLU A 41 4.48 -9.09 -2.73
C GLU A 41 2.99 -8.79 -2.94
N ILE A 42 2.52 -7.62 -2.50
CA ILE A 42 1.13 -7.18 -2.68
C ILE A 42 0.71 -7.28 -4.16
N ALA A 43 1.56 -6.81 -5.07
CA ALA A 43 1.28 -6.87 -6.50
C ALA A 43 1.20 -8.32 -6.99
N THR A 44 2.14 -9.17 -6.56
CA THR A 44 2.21 -10.58 -6.96
C THR A 44 1.00 -11.38 -6.47
N ARG A 45 0.48 -11.09 -5.26
CA ARG A 45 -0.74 -11.72 -4.72
C ARG A 45 -1.93 -11.56 -5.66
N ASP A 46 -2.04 -10.41 -6.33
CA ASP A 46 -3.09 -10.14 -7.31
C ASP A 46 -2.65 -10.36 -8.76
N GLY A 47 -1.50 -10.98 -9.01
CA GLY A 47 -1.00 -11.25 -10.36
C GLY A 47 -0.66 -9.98 -11.16
N MET A 48 -0.26 -8.91 -10.47
CA MET A 48 0.15 -7.64 -11.06
C MET A 48 1.66 -7.47 -10.97
N ARG A 49 2.23 -6.67 -11.89
CA ARG A 49 3.58 -6.12 -11.70
C ARG A 49 3.51 -4.96 -10.69
N VAL A 50 4.57 -4.75 -9.92
CA VAL A 50 4.63 -3.66 -8.92
C VAL A 50 4.31 -2.28 -9.52
N ASN A 51 4.78 -1.98 -10.73
CA ASN A 51 4.45 -0.71 -11.40
C ASN A 51 2.95 -0.60 -11.70
N GLN A 52 2.28 -1.68 -12.10
CA GLN A 52 0.84 -1.69 -12.38
C GLN A 52 0.02 -1.48 -11.10
N LEU A 53 0.45 -2.09 -9.98
CA LEU A 53 -0.16 -1.84 -8.68
C LEU A 53 -0.06 -0.36 -8.31
N ILE A 54 1.13 0.22 -8.42
CA ILE A 54 1.37 1.62 -8.02
C ILE A 54 0.61 2.59 -8.91
N GLU A 55 0.57 2.36 -10.23
CA GLU A 55 -0.25 3.15 -11.16
C GLU A 55 -1.73 3.09 -10.78
N ARG A 56 -2.29 1.90 -10.50
CA ARG A 56 -3.68 1.77 -10.05
C ARG A 56 -3.95 2.48 -8.73
N LEU A 57 -3.05 2.35 -7.75
CA LEU A 57 -3.18 3.05 -6.48
C LEU A 57 -3.15 4.57 -6.64
N TYR A 58 -2.35 5.08 -7.58
CA TYR A 58 -2.30 6.50 -7.91
C TYR A 58 -3.64 6.98 -8.50
N ASP A 59 -4.15 6.26 -9.49
CA ASP A 59 -5.40 6.58 -10.18
C ASP A 59 -6.59 6.58 -9.20
N GLU A 60 -6.70 5.53 -8.38
CA GLU A 60 -7.74 5.39 -7.35
C GLU A 60 -7.63 6.47 -6.27
N LEU A 61 -6.42 6.84 -5.85
CA LEU A 61 -6.23 7.91 -4.87
C LEU A 61 -6.68 9.28 -5.42
N ILE A 62 -6.38 9.57 -6.68
CA ILE A 62 -6.87 10.78 -7.36
C ILE A 62 -8.40 10.75 -7.48
N GLN A 63 -8.99 9.61 -7.87
CA GLN A 63 -10.44 9.50 -7.95
C GLN A 63 -11.11 9.70 -6.57
N TYR A 64 -10.48 9.20 -5.51
CA TYR A 64 -11.01 9.26 -4.16
C TYR A 64 -10.82 10.64 -3.50
N ARG A 65 -9.67 11.31 -3.69
CA ARG A 65 -9.31 12.57 -3.01
C ARG A 65 -9.22 13.81 -3.90
N GLY A 66 -9.32 13.65 -5.22
CA GLY A 66 -9.08 14.70 -6.22
C GLY A 66 -7.59 14.92 -6.55
N GLU A 67 -6.68 14.48 -5.68
CA GLU A 67 -5.23 14.56 -5.86
C GLU A 67 -4.50 13.41 -5.17
N ALA A 68 -3.26 13.16 -5.59
CA ALA A 68 -2.35 12.20 -4.96
C ALA A 68 -1.20 12.91 -4.21
N ALA A 69 -1.54 13.86 -3.33
CA ALA A 69 -0.56 14.52 -2.48
C ALA A 69 0.15 13.50 -1.56
N ASN A 70 1.46 13.70 -1.33
CA ASN A 70 2.29 12.83 -0.49
C ASN A 70 2.31 11.35 -0.93
N PHE A 71 2.24 11.08 -2.25
CA PHE A 71 2.11 9.72 -2.78
C PHE A 71 3.19 8.73 -2.30
N THR A 72 4.46 9.14 -2.24
CA THR A 72 5.54 8.27 -1.73
C THR A 72 5.32 7.90 -0.27
N SER A 73 4.83 8.83 0.56
CA SER A 73 4.48 8.54 1.96
C SER A 73 3.26 7.63 2.04
N PHE A 74 2.26 7.83 1.18
CA PHE A 74 1.10 6.95 1.07
C PHE A 74 1.52 5.51 0.76
N LEU A 75 2.47 5.28 -0.16
CA LEU A 75 2.98 3.93 -0.44
C LEU A 75 3.63 3.26 0.78
N ARG A 76 4.39 4.00 1.60
CA ARG A 76 4.93 3.47 2.86
C ARG A 76 3.83 3.07 3.83
N VAL A 77 2.79 3.91 3.95
CA VAL A 77 1.61 3.63 4.79
C VAL A 77 0.83 2.43 4.27
N CYS A 78 0.70 2.24 2.95
CA CYS A 78 0.10 1.03 2.38
C CYS A 78 0.81 -0.25 2.84
N CYS A 79 2.14 -0.27 2.79
CA CYS A 79 2.94 -1.41 3.25
C CYS A 79 2.72 -1.67 4.75
N LEU A 80 2.79 -0.63 5.58
CA LEU A 80 2.59 -0.79 7.02
C LEU A 80 1.17 -1.25 7.36
N ARG A 81 0.15 -0.71 6.69
CA ARG A 81 -1.25 -1.15 6.88
C ARG A 81 -1.43 -2.60 6.44
N TYR A 82 -0.79 -3.03 5.36
CA TYR A 82 -0.79 -4.43 4.94
C TYR A 82 -0.24 -5.35 6.03
N GLU A 83 0.93 -5.04 6.59
CA GLU A 83 1.52 -5.82 7.71
C GLU A 83 0.64 -5.82 8.97
N ILE A 84 0.07 -4.66 9.35
CA ILE A 84 -0.83 -4.57 10.51
C ILE A 84 -2.08 -5.44 10.29
N LEU A 85 -2.71 -5.36 9.11
CA LEU A 85 -3.91 -6.14 8.81
C LEU A 85 -3.62 -7.65 8.75
N GLN A 86 -2.41 -8.06 8.38
CA GLN A 86 -1.97 -9.45 8.49
C GLN A 86 -1.79 -9.87 9.95
N ALA A 87 -1.11 -9.04 10.76
CA ALA A 87 -0.91 -9.30 12.19
C ALA A 87 -2.24 -9.40 12.96
N ASP A 88 -3.25 -8.63 12.56
CA ASP A 88 -4.60 -8.66 13.11
C ASP A 88 -5.46 -9.82 12.56
N GLY A 89 -4.93 -10.64 11.64
CA GLY A 89 -5.66 -11.76 11.01
C GLY A 89 -6.77 -11.34 10.04
N ARG A 90 -6.78 -10.07 9.60
CA ARG A 90 -7.78 -9.50 8.69
C ARG A 90 -7.41 -9.72 7.22
N ILE A 91 -6.11 -9.74 6.92
CA ILE A 91 -5.57 -10.21 5.64
C ILE A 91 -4.84 -11.54 5.91
N PRO A 92 -5.11 -12.62 5.15
CA PRO A 92 -4.38 -13.87 5.31
C PRO A 92 -2.89 -13.71 5.02
N VAL A 93 -2.04 -14.32 5.86
CA VAL A 93 -0.58 -14.40 5.64
C VAL A 93 -0.18 -15.26 4.44
N ASP A 94 -1.10 -16.07 3.94
CA ASP A 94 -0.88 -16.85 2.72
C ASP A 94 -0.88 -15.95 1.48
N VAL A 95 0.31 -15.75 0.91
CA VAL A 95 0.53 -14.96 -0.31
C VAL A 95 -0.12 -15.58 -1.56
N ALA A 96 -0.60 -16.82 -1.51
CA ALA A 96 -1.40 -17.40 -2.59
C ALA A 96 -2.83 -16.85 -2.62
N VAL A 97 -3.32 -16.25 -1.53
CA VAL A 97 -4.66 -15.65 -1.46
C VAL A 97 -4.63 -14.23 -2.04
N PRO A 98 -5.32 -13.96 -3.16
CA PRO A 98 -5.32 -12.63 -3.77
C PRO A 98 -6.10 -11.63 -2.89
N ILE A 99 -5.53 -10.44 -2.69
CA ILE A 99 -6.17 -9.40 -1.86
C ILE A 99 -7.50 -8.96 -2.47
N ARG A 100 -7.63 -8.96 -3.80
CA ARG A 100 -8.89 -8.65 -4.50
C ARG A 100 -10.06 -9.58 -4.17
N THR A 101 -9.81 -10.75 -3.57
CA THR A 101 -10.86 -11.72 -3.20
C THR A 101 -11.43 -11.48 -1.80
N LEU A 102 -10.81 -10.60 -1.01
CA LEU A 102 -11.24 -10.28 0.34
C LEU A 102 -12.44 -9.32 0.33
N ASP A 103 -13.33 -9.46 1.31
CA ASP A 103 -14.36 -8.44 1.57
C ASP A 103 -13.72 -7.23 2.27
N ALA A 104 -13.46 -6.16 1.52
CA ALA A 104 -12.86 -4.95 2.04
C ALA A 104 -13.64 -4.33 3.22
N ARG A 105 -14.97 -4.48 3.27
CA ARG A 105 -15.76 -3.96 4.41
C ARG A 105 -15.48 -4.76 5.67
N ALA A 106 -15.41 -6.08 5.56
CA ALA A 106 -15.08 -6.95 6.69
C ALA A 106 -13.64 -6.71 7.17
N VAL A 107 -12.68 -6.56 6.24
CA VAL A 107 -11.28 -6.24 6.55
C VAL A 107 -11.18 -4.95 7.37
N LEU A 108 -11.94 -3.92 7.00
CA LEU A 108 -11.87 -2.59 7.63
C LEU A 108 -12.77 -2.43 8.87
N ALA A 109 -13.73 -3.33 9.09
CA ALA A 109 -14.72 -3.19 10.16
C ALA A 109 -14.09 -3.23 11.57
N GLY A 110 -14.43 -2.25 12.40
CA GLY A 110 -13.99 -2.19 13.79
C GLY A 110 -12.49 -1.89 13.98
N LEU A 111 -11.81 -1.39 12.95
CA LEU A 111 -10.47 -0.83 13.11
C LEU A 111 -10.54 0.51 13.87
N PRO A 112 -9.53 0.85 14.68
CA PRO A 112 -9.39 2.18 15.26
C PRO A 112 -9.44 3.28 14.18
N ASP A 113 -10.05 4.43 14.48
CA ASP A 113 -10.30 5.55 13.56
C ASP A 113 -9.04 6.06 12.82
N ALA A 114 -7.85 5.77 13.33
CA ALA A 114 -6.58 6.15 12.70
C ALA A 114 -6.18 5.27 11.49
N LEU A 115 -6.87 4.16 11.22
CA LEU A 115 -6.48 3.19 10.18
C LEU A 115 -7.34 3.20 8.91
N PRO A 116 -8.68 3.31 8.98
CA PRO A 116 -9.52 3.64 7.84
C PRO A 116 -10.02 5.09 7.92
N GLU A 117 -10.06 5.78 6.78
CA GLU A 117 -10.87 7.00 6.69
C GLU A 117 -12.35 6.60 6.55
N THR A 118 -13.24 7.29 7.27
CA THR A 118 -14.68 7.21 6.99
C THR A 118 -14.91 7.72 5.57
N PRO A 119 -15.49 6.91 4.66
CA PRO A 119 -15.69 7.35 3.29
C PRO A 119 -16.51 8.64 3.25
N PRO A 120 -16.14 9.62 2.41
CA PRO A 120 -16.94 10.82 2.25
C PRO A 120 -18.37 10.43 1.86
N PRO A 121 -19.40 11.16 2.32
CA PRO A 121 -20.78 10.87 1.96
C PRO A 121 -20.88 10.81 0.44
N ARG A 122 -21.44 9.71 -0.09
CA ARG A 122 -21.66 9.53 -1.53
C ARG A 122 -22.34 10.79 -2.07
N ARG A 123 -21.69 11.52 -2.98
CA ARG A 123 -22.38 12.54 -3.76
C ARG A 123 -23.48 11.84 -4.54
N VAL A 124 -24.73 12.05 -4.13
CA VAL A 124 -25.89 11.64 -4.89
C VAL A 124 -25.81 12.43 -6.19
N ALA A 125 -25.67 11.74 -7.32
CA ALA A 125 -25.75 12.37 -8.63
C ALA A 125 -27.12 13.05 -8.73
N ALA A 126 -27.11 14.37 -8.97
CA ALA A 126 -28.30 15.15 -9.28
C ALA A 126 -28.72 14.95 -10.73
#